data_AF-A0A3M5EKT2-F1
#
_entry.id   AF-A0A3M5EKT2-F1
#
_cell.length_a   1.000
_cell.length_b   1.000
_cell.length_c   1.000
_cell.angle_alpha   90.00
_cell.angle_beta   90.00
_cell.angle_gamma   90.00
#
_symmetry.space_group_name_H-M   'P 1'
#
loop_
_entity.id
_entity.type
_entity.pdbx_description
1 polymer ?
#
loop_
_entity_poly.entity_id
_entity_poly.type
_entity_poly.pdbx_seq_one_letter_code
_entity_poly.pdbx_strand_id
1 'polypeptide(L)'
;WRADWQAGRPVVALLFYRTHLQAANTAFIARFCERLAAQGLNPLPIALASLKESACLAQVEDWLERSDAALIVNTTGFAQSNPEAPELRPFRRDVPVLQAICSLDNRPLWLDNPQGLGPRDLAMHVALPELDGRIVTRPISFKGLAWRSERSESDVVCYLADDERMDFVAELARRWAELARKPNAEKRVALVLANYPTRDGRIGNGVGLDTPAAALNILRALRQQGYPVDGLPASGTELIRQLLGGVSNDLEHLDLRPCAQSLAL
;
A
#
# COMPACT_ATOMS: atom_id res chain seq x y z
N TRP A 1 3.97 8.40 22.91
CA TRP A 1 4.10 7.40 21.82
C TRP A 1 4.63 6.07 22.32
N ARG A 2 5.89 5.91 22.76
CA ARG A 2 6.40 4.59 23.19
C ARG A 2 5.72 4.06 24.46
N ALA A 3 5.32 4.96 25.35
CA ALA A 3 4.56 4.60 26.56
C ALA A 3 3.20 3.97 26.24
N ASP A 4 2.63 4.28 25.07
CA ASP A 4 1.31 3.84 24.64
C ASP A 4 1.37 2.56 23.78
N TRP A 5 2.58 2.06 23.52
CA TRP A 5 2.79 0.86 22.70
C TRP A 5 2.42 -0.40 23.47
N GLN A 6 1.77 -1.33 22.77
CA GLN A 6 1.46 -2.64 23.33
C GLN A 6 2.49 -3.66 22.86
N ALA A 7 2.95 -4.51 23.78
CA ALA A 7 3.88 -5.59 23.47
C ALA A 7 3.30 -6.54 22.39
N GLY A 8 4.15 -6.99 21.46
CA GLY A 8 3.77 -7.91 20.38
C GLY A 8 3.08 -7.26 19.17
N ARG A 9 2.66 -5.99 19.26
CA ARG A 9 2.16 -5.24 18.10
C ARG A 9 3.30 -4.73 17.22
N PRO A 10 3.20 -4.85 15.89
CA PRO A 10 4.25 -4.40 14.99
C PRO A 10 4.34 -2.86 14.99
N VAL A 11 5.56 -2.34 14.92
CA VAL A 11 5.80 -0.89 14.87
C VAL A 11 5.64 -0.40 13.44
N VAL A 12 4.96 0.74 13.27
CA VAL A 12 4.77 1.40 11.97
C VAL A 12 5.30 2.82 12.05
N ALA A 13 6.35 3.11 11.29
CA ALA A 13 6.87 4.47 11.18
C ALA A 13 5.92 5.33 10.35
N LEU A 14 5.54 6.50 10.85
CA LEU A 14 4.71 7.47 10.14
C LEU A 14 5.54 8.72 9.87
N LEU A 15 6.06 8.84 8.65
CA LEU A 15 6.94 9.93 8.23
C LEU A 15 6.12 11.10 7.72
N PHE A 16 6.38 12.31 8.23
CA PHE A 16 5.72 13.54 7.79
C PHE A 16 6.66 14.75 7.81
N TYR A 17 6.34 15.78 7.04
CA TYR A 17 7.17 16.99 7.00
C TYR A 17 7.18 17.73 8.33
N ARG A 18 8.38 18.13 8.78
CA ARG A 18 8.62 18.96 9.98
C ARG A 18 7.86 20.29 9.94
N THR A 19 7.55 20.81 8.76
CA THR A 19 6.74 22.03 8.60
C THR A 19 5.34 21.89 9.18
N HIS A 20 4.72 20.70 9.15
CA HIS A 20 3.45 20.45 9.82
C HIS A 20 3.57 20.64 11.33
N LEU A 21 4.65 20.13 11.93
CA LEU A 21 4.92 20.30 13.36
C LEU A 21 5.17 21.76 13.72
N GLN A 22 5.97 22.47 12.92
CA GLN A 22 6.27 23.89 13.14
C GLN A 22 5.04 24.79 13.00
N ALA A 23 4.09 24.43 12.13
CA ALA A 23 2.86 25.16 11.93
C ALA A 23 1.71 24.72 12.86
N ALA A 24 1.96 23.82 13.83
CA ALA A 24 0.94 23.18 14.66
C ALA A 24 -0.19 22.48 13.85
N ASN A 25 0.10 22.10 12.61
CA ASN A 25 -0.81 21.40 11.69
C ASN A 25 -0.59 19.88 11.79
N THR A 26 -0.71 19.32 12.99
CA THR A 26 -0.43 17.90 13.28
C THR A 26 -1.66 17.10 13.65
N ALA A 27 -2.85 17.71 13.68
CA ALA A 27 -4.09 17.05 14.07
C ALA A 27 -4.38 15.80 13.21
N PHE A 28 -4.19 15.88 11.89
CA PHE A 28 -4.38 14.74 11.01
C PHE A 28 -3.35 13.61 11.24
N ILE A 29 -2.10 13.95 11.58
CA ILE A 29 -1.07 12.96 11.95
C ILE A 29 -1.44 12.25 13.25
N ALA A 30 -1.89 13.00 14.26
CA ALA A 30 -2.35 12.45 15.52
C ALA A 30 -3.55 11.51 15.30
N ARG A 31 -4.53 11.95 14.50
CA ARG A 31 -5.68 11.13 14.12
C ARG A 31 -5.25 9.85 13.40
N PHE A 32 -4.27 9.93 12.50
CA PHE A 32 -3.80 8.75 11.80
C PHE A 32 -3.06 7.77 12.73
N CYS A 33 -2.31 8.27 13.71
CA CYS A 33 -1.75 7.41 14.77
C CYS A 33 -2.85 6.67 15.55
N GLU A 34 -3.97 7.32 15.86
CA GLU A 34 -5.12 6.66 16.50
C GLU A 34 -5.70 5.54 15.63
N ARG A 35 -5.86 5.77 14.32
CA ARG A 35 -6.36 4.74 13.38
C ARG A 35 -5.39 3.56 13.25
N LEU A 36 -4.09 3.81 13.18
CA LEU A 36 -3.06 2.75 13.20
C LEU A 36 -3.13 1.95 14.50
N ALA A 37 -3.24 2.62 15.65
CA ALA A 37 -3.37 1.96 16.96
C ALA A 37 -4.64 1.12 17.08
N ALA A 38 -5.77 1.59 16.53
CA ALA A 38 -7.02 0.86 16.47
C ALA A 38 -6.91 -0.42 15.63
N GLN A 39 -6.06 -0.43 14.60
CA GLN A 39 -5.74 -1.61 13.78
C GLN A 39 -4.66 -2.52 14.42
N GLY A 40 -4.33 -2.35 15.71
CA GLY A 40 -3.38 -3.23 16.38
C GLY A 40 -1.91 -2.94 16.04
N LEU A 41 -1.59 -1.72 15.60
CA LEU A 41 -0.22 -1.29 15.27
C LEU A 41 0.34 -0.36 16.35
N ASN A 42 1.67 -0.28 16.45
CA ASN A 42 2.37 0.67 17.31
C ASN A 42 2.92 1.82 16.44
N PRO A 43 2.23 2.98 16.35
CA PRO A 43 2.68 4.08 15.51
C PRO A 43 3.93 4.78 16.08
N LEU A 44 4.88 5.09 15.20
CA LEU A 44 6.07 5.89 15.45
C LEU A 44 6.06 7.13 14.52
N PRO A 45 5.42 8.25 14.92
CA PRO A 45 5.40 9.46 14.11
C PRO A 45 6.79 10.14 14.11
N ILE A 46 7.32 10.42 12.92
CA ILE A 46 8.65 11.03 12.73
C ILE A 46 8.52 12.27 11.85
N ALA A 47 8.78 13.43 12.44
CA ALA A 47 8.84 14.71 11.74
C ALA A 47 10.23 14.90 11.11
N LEU A 48 10.30 15.11 9.80
CA LEU A 48 11.57 15.21 9.07
C LEU A 48 11.62 16.41 8.11
N ALA A 49 12.82 16.93 7.85
CA ALA A 49 13.01 18.04 6.92
C ALA A 49 12.93 17.55 5.47
N SER A 50 13.78 16.59 5.12
CA SER A 50 13.84 15.99 3.79
C SER A 50 14.52 14.62 3.87
N LEU A 51 13.98 13.63 3.17
CA LEU A 51 14.63 12.32 3.00
C LEU A 51 15.85 12.37 2.07
N LYS A 52 16.06 13.49 1.35
CA LYS A 52 17.25 13.70 0.51
C LYS A 52 18.47 14.19 1.30
N GLU A 53 18.25 14.70 2.51
CA GLU A 53 19.34 15.15 3.37
C GLU A 53 19.94 13.92 4.08
N SER A 54 21.21 13.62 3.79
CA SER A 54 21.87 12.39 4.27
C SER A 54 21.85 12.24 5.79
N ALA A 55 22.09 13.32 6.54
CA ALA A 55 22.02 13.31 8.00
C ALA A 55 20.60 13.05 8.52
N CYS A 56 19.59 13.61 7.84
CA CYS A 56 18.19 13.40 8.20
C CYS A 56 17.78 11.94 7.92
N LEU A 57 18.14 11.40 6.76
CA LEU A 57 17.90 10.02 6.40
C LEU A 57 18.58 9.05 7.38
N ALA A 58 19.86 9.26 7.69
CA ALA A 58 20.60 8.43 8.63
C ALA A 58 19.93 8.37 10.01
N GLN A 59 19.42 9.51 10.50
CA GLN A 59 18.72 9.55 11.77
C GLN A 59 17.37 8.81 11.74
N VAL A 60 16.61 8.94 10.64
CA VAL A 60 15.36 8.20 10.42
C VAL A 60 15.65 6.71 10.41
N GLU A 61 16.64 6.29 9.64
CA GLU A 61 17.14 4.93 9.53
C GLU A 61 17.53 4.31 10.88
N ASP A 62 18.22 5.07 11.72
CA ASP A 62 18.58 4.59 13.06
C ASP A 62 17.36 4.42 13.97
N TRP A 63 16.33 5.27 13.82
CA TRP A 63 15.08 5.09 14.55
C TRP A 63 14.27 3.91 14.04
N LEU A 64 14.23 3.68 12.73
CA LEU A 64 13.58 2.52 12.12
C LEU A 64 14.18 1.22 12.68
N GLU A 65 15.52 1.12 12.70
CA GLU A 65 16.22 -0.06 13.21
C GLU A 65 16.02 -0.25 14.72
N ARG A 66 16.22 0.82 15.52
CA ARG A 66 16.02 0.78 16.98
C ARG A 66 14.58 0.50 17.42
N SER A 67 13.63 0.62 16.50
CA SER A 67 12.21 0.37 16.78
C SER A 67 11.73 -0.95 16.19
N ASP A 68 12.59 -1.68 15.47
CA ASP A 68 12.22 -2.87 14.70
C ASP A 68 10.97 -2.61 13.83
N ALA A 69 10.94 -1.47 13.13
CA ALA A 69 9.77 -1.05 12.34
C ALA A 69 9.38 -2.14 11.34
N ALA A 70 8.14 -2.60 11.37
CA ALA A 70 7.67 -3.62 10.43
C ALA A 70 7.27 -3.03 9.06
N LEU A 71 6.99 -1.73 9.02
CA LEU A 71 6.48 -1.02 7.86
C LEU A 71 6.70 0.49 8.01
N ILE A 72 6.84 1.19 6.89
CA ILE A 72 6.92 2.65 6.82
C ILE A 72 5.67 3.17 6.11
N VAL A 73 4.96 4.10 6.72
CA VAL A 73 3.94 4.93 6.08
C VAL A 73 4.54 6.30 5.84
N ASN A 74 4.72 6.66 4.57
CA ASN A 74 5.29 7.93 4.17
C ASN A 74 4.19 8.88 3.70
N THR A 75 4.14 10.08 4.29
CA THR A 75 3.23 11.16 3.86
C THR A 75 3.95 12.30 3.16
N THR A 76 5.28 12.25 3.05
CA THR A 76 6.05 13.25 2.31
C THR A 76 5.83 13.10 0.80
N GLY A 77 5.98 14.19 0.07
CA GLY A 77 6.01 14.16 -1.40
C GLY A 77 7.40 13.84 -1.94
N PHE A 78 7.48 13.68 -3.26
CA PHE A 78 8.68 13.49 -4.06
C PHE A 78 9.43 12.16 -3.85
N ALA A 79 10.21 11.82 -4.87
CA ALA A 79 11.16 10.71 -4.87
C ALA A 79 12.42 11.07 -4.08
N GLN A 80 13.01 10.07 -3.43
CA GLN A 80 14.36 10.09 -2.88
C GLN A 80 15.39 9.61 -3.90
N SER A 81 14.99 8.72 -4.81
CA SER A 81 15.84 8.14 -5.85
C SER A 81 16.49 9.23 -6.69
N ASN A 82 17.76 8.98 -7.01
CA ASN A 82 18.48 9.73 -8.03
C ASN A 82 18.31 8.96 -9.35
N PRO A 83 17.79 9.59 -10.43
CA PRO A 83 17.73 8.96 -11.75
C PRO A 83 19.07 8.42 -12.26
N GLU A 84 20.19 8.97 -11.78
CA GLU A 84 21.55 8.51 -12.11
C GLU A 84 21.98 7.25 -11.33
N ALA A 85 21.22 6.86 -10.29
CA ALA A 85 21.48 5.68 -9.46
C ALA A 85 20.16 4.97 -9.09
N PRO A 86 19.42 4.42 -10.09
CA PRO A 86 18.07 3.88 -9.89
C PRO A 86 18.01 2.62 -9.02
N GLU A 87 19.14 1.94 -8.81
CA GLU A 87 19.19 0.69 -8.05
C GLU A 87 19.30 0.90 -6.53
N LEU A 88 19.52 2.14 -6.07
CA LEU A 88 19.64 2.44 -4.66
C LEU A 88 18.27 2.39 -3.98
N ARG A 89 18.13 1.45 -3.03
CA ARG A 89 16.96 1.38 -2.16
C ARG A 89 16.84 2.68 -1.34
N PRO A 90 15.64 3.25 -1.19
CA PRO A 90 15.45 4.49 -0.44
C PRO A 90 15.76 4.32 1.05
N PHE A 91 15.52 3.13 1.62
CA PHE A 91 15.77 2.83 3.02
C PHE A 91 16.70 1.61 3.16
N ARG A 92 17.55 1.58 4.20
CA ARG A 92 18.41 0.41 4.50
C ARG A 92 17.55 -0.76 4.97
N ARG A 93 16.51 -0.46 5.74
CA ARG A 93 15.59 -1.46 6.27
C ARG A 93 14.68 -1.99 5.15
N ASP A 94 14.68 -3.30 4.98
CA ASP A 94 13.92 -3.98 3.92
C ASP A 94 12.47 -4.25 4.35
N VAL A 95 11.67 -3.18 4.40
CA VAL A 95 10.25 -3.22 4.79
C VAL A 95 9.38 -2.48 3.78
N PRO A 96 8.09 -2.83 3.67
CA PRO A 96 7.18 -2.12 2.77
C PRO A 96 7.09 -0.63 3.12
N VAL A 97 7.06 0.22 2.09
CA VAL A 97 6.83 1.66 2.21
C VAL A 97 5.50 2.00 1.57
N LEU A 98 4.49 2.33 2.39
CA LEU A 98 3.18 2.78 1.93
C LEU A 98 3.19 4.29 1.75
N GLN A 99 2.87 4.77 0.55
CA GLN A 99 2.70 6.20 0.29
C GLN A 99 1.25 6.60 0.60
N ALA A 100 1.05 7.31 1.71
CA ALA A 100 -0.24 7.85 2.14
C ALA A 100 -0.34 9.33 1.75
N ILE A 101 -1.38 9.71 1.02
CA ILE A 101 -1.39 10.98 0.29
C ILE A 101 -2.03 12.08 1.13
N CYS A 102 -1.33 13.20 1.30
CA CYS A 102 -1.89 14.42 1.89
C CYS A 102 -2.31 15.36 0.76
N SER A 103 -3.55 15.24 0.30
CA SER A 103 -4.00 15.98 -0.89
C SER A 103 -4.00 17.48 -0.65
N LEU A 104 -3.51 18.22 -1.64
CA LEU A 104 -3.47 19.68 -1.62
C LEU A 104 -4.81 20.30 -1.99
N ASP A 105 -5.77 19.52 -2.48
CA ASP A 105 -7.13 19.93 -2.77
C ASP A 105 -8.04 19.72 -1.54
N ASN A 106 -9.25 20.29 -1.59
CA ASN A 106 -10.27 20.03 -0.58
C ASN A 106 -11.07 18.76 -0.91
N ARG A 107 -11.67 18.15 0.12
CA ARG A 107 -12.37 16.87 -0.03
C ARG A 107 -13.55 16.92 -1.01
N PRO A 108 -14.44 17.94 -1.00
CA PRO A 108 -15.53 18.03 -1.98
C PRO A 108 -15.02 18.09 -3.42
N LEU A 109 -14.02 18.92 -3.72
CA LEU A 109 -13.43 19.02 -5.06
C LEU A 109 -12.83 17.69 -5.52
N TRP A 110 -12.18 16.97 -4.60
CA TRP A 110 -11.63 15.64 -4.89
C TRP A 110 -12.73 14.59 -5.17
N LEU A 111 -13.87 14.65 -4.45
CA LEU A 111 -15.01 13.75 -4.67
C LEU A 111 -15.73 14.02 -6.01
N ASP A 112 -15.88 15.30 -6.36
CA ASP A 112 -16.57 15.70 -7.58
C ASP A 112 -15.70 15.52 -8.85
N ASN A 113 -14.40 15.28 -8.67
CA ASN A 113 -13.46 15.05 -9.77
C ASN A 113 -13.37 13.54 -10.12
N PRO A 114 -13.82 13.11 -11.30
CA PRO A 114 -13.73 11.69 -11.71
C PRO A 114 -12.29 11.19 -11.88
N GLN A 115 -11.31 12.09 -12.04
CA GLN A 115 -9.87 11.75 -12.06
C GLN A 115 -9.28 11.62 -10.64
N GLY A 116 -10.01 12.06 -9.62
CA GLY A 116 -9.54 12.12 -8.24
C GLY A 116 -8.50 13.22 -8.04
N LEU A 117 -7.22 12.83 -7.98
CA LEU A 117 -6.14 13.77 -7.66
C LEU A 117 -5.83 14.72 -8.81
N GLY A 118 -5.61 16.00 -8.49
CA GLY A 118 -5.13 16.97 -9.46
C GLY A 118 -3.71 16.64 -9.98
N PRO A 119 -3.29 17.19 -11.14
CA PRO A 119 -2.01 16.87 -11.78
C PRO A 119 -0.78 17.07 -10.87
N ARG A 120 -0.82 18.10 -10.01
CA ARG A 120 0.23 18.38 -9.03
C ARG A 120 0.36 17.27 -7.99
N ASP A 121 -0.76 16.84 -7.43
CA ASP A 121 -0.77 15.78 -6.41
C ASP A 121 -0.35 14.44 -7.03
N LEU A 122 -0.79 14.16 -8.26
CA LEU A 122 -0.38 12.97 -9.01
C LEU A 122 1.15 12.94 -9.22
N ALA A 123 1.74 14.04 -9.66
CA ALA A 123 3.20 14.11 -9.84
C ALA A 123 3.94 13.95 -8.51
N MET A 124 3.52 14.68 -7.47
CA MET A 124 4.23 14.74 -6.18
C MET A 124 4.06 13.48 -5.32
N HIS A 125 2.90 12.84 -5.37
CA HIS A 125 2.52 11.77 -4.44
C HIS A 125 2.31 10.40 -5.10
N VAL A 126 2.31 10.31 -6.43
CA VAL A 126 2.16 9.05 -7.16
C VAL A 126 3.37 8.81 -8.06
N ALA A 127 3.51 9.54 -9.16
CA ALA A 127 4.51 9.24 -10.20
C ALA A 127 5.96 9.28 -9.68
N LEU A 128 6.33 10.29 -8.88
CA LEU A 128 7.68 10.37 -8.31
C LEU A 128 7.91 9.31 -7.21
N PRO A 129 7.03 9.16 -6.20
CA PRO A 129 7.12 8.05 -5.24
C PRO A 129 7.20 6.64 -5.83
N GLU A 130 6.59 6.39 -6.99
CA GLU A 130 6.69 5.10 -7.69
C GLU A 130 8.12 4.77 -8.13
N LEU A 131 8.93 5.77 -8.47
CA LEU A 131 10.35 5.58 -8.81
C LEU A 131 11.16 5.04 -7.62
N ASP A 132 10.72 5.31 -6.39
CA ASP A 132 11.32 4.78 -5.17
C ASP A 132 10.80 3.36 -4.82
N GLY A 133 9.91 2.79 -5.63
CA GLY A 133 9.25 1.51 -5.35
C GLY A 133 8.24 1.57 -4.19
N ARG A 134 7.76 2.76 -3.82
CA ARG A 134 6.74 2.92 -2.77
C ARG A 134 5.39 2.41 -3.26
N ILE A 135 4.65 1.75 -2.38
CA ILE A 135 3.30 1.26 -2.67
C ILE A 135 2.32 2.42 -2.51
N VAL A 136 1.79 2.91 -3.61
CA VAL A 136 0.78 3.98 -3.62
C VAL A 136 -0.51 3.48 -2.99
N THR A 137 -1.05 4.25 -2.04
CA THR A 137 -2.31 3.90 -1.36
C THR A 137 -3.44 4.85 -1.75
N ARG A 138 -3.84 5.78 -0.88
CA ARG A 138 -4.93 6.73 -1.10
C ARG A 138 -4.69 8.05 -0.37
N PRO A 139 -5.39 9.13 -0.77
CA PRO A 139 -5.54 10.33 0.04
C PRO A 139 -6.07 10.00 1.42
N ILE A 140 -5.41 10.46 2.49
CA ILE A 140 -5.82 10.29 3.89
C ILE A 140 -6.19 11.62 4.56
N SER A 141 -5.87 12.74 3.92
CA SER A 141 -6.19 14.08 4.41
C SER A 141 -6.32 15.04 3.25
N PHE A 142 -7.09 16.11 3.46
CA PHE A 142 -7.38 17.13 2.46
C PHE A 142 -7.18 18.52 3.06
N LYS A 143 -6.88 19.52 2.23
CA LYS A 143 -6.88 20.91 2.71
C LYS A 143 -8.30 21.36 3.01
N GLY A 144 -8.50 21.99 4.15
CA GLY A 144 -9.78 22.56 4.54
C GLY A 144 -9.62 23.75 5.47
N LEU A 145 -10.69 24.54 5.56
CA LEU A 145 -10.79 25.62 6.54
C LEU A 145 -10.79 24.99 7.94
N ALA A 146 -9.78 25.33 8.73
CA ALA A 146 -9.67 24.86 10.11
C ALA A 146 -10.40 25.83 11.06
N TRP A 147 -10.12 27.13 10.92
CA TRP A 147 -10.85 28.21 11.59
C TRP A 147 -10.58 29.54 10.88
N ARG A 148 -11.44 30.54 11.14
CA ARG A 148 -11.20 31.93 10.76
C ARG A 148 -10.58 32.67 11.94
N SER A 149 -9.50 33.40 11.70
CA SER A 149 -8.94 34.28 12.73
C SER A 149 -9.64 35.62 12.68
N GLU A 150 -10.41 35.95 13.70
CA GLU A 150 -11.07 37.26 13.83
C GLU A 150 -10.05 38.41 13.93
N ARG A 151 -8.88 38.14 14.53
CA ARG A 151 -7.86 39.18 14.73
C ARG A 151 -7.14 39.58 13.44
N SER A 152 -6.86 38.61 12.57
CA SER A 152 -6.20 38.85 11.29
C SER A 152 -7.15 38.83 10.09
N GLU A 153 -8.45 38.64 10.34
CA GLU A 153 -9.53 38.50 9.35
C GLU A 153 -9.22 37.48 8.25
N SER A 154 -8.43 36.46 8.59
CA SER A 154 -7.85 35.50 7.65
C SER A 154 -8.31 34.08 7.94
N ASP A 155 -8.58 33.33 6.88
CA ASP A 155 -8.90 31.90 6.95
C ASP A 155 -7.62 31.09 7.16
N VAL A 156 -7.61 30.26 8.21
CA VAL A 156 -6.52 29.33 8.49
C VAL A 156 -6.86 27.98 7.87
N VAL A 157 -6.03 27.56 6.91
CA VAL A 157 -6.18 26.29 6.20
C VAL A 157 -5.23 25.25 6.78
N CYS A 158 -5.77 24.09 7.15
CA CYS A 158 -4.99 22.94 7.63
C CYS A 158 -5.35 21.68 6.85
N TYR A 159 -4.62 20.60 7.14
CA TYR A 159 -5.00 19.28 6.65
C TYR A 159 -6.05 18.68 7.60
N LEU A 160 -7.22 18.38 7.05
CA LEU A 160 -8.30 17.70 7.75
C LEU A 160 -8.19 16.21 7.46
N ALA A 161 -8.29 15.39 8.51
CA ALA A 161 -8.25 13.94 8.39
C ALA A 161 -9.48 13.39 7.65
N ASP A 162 -9.29 12.32 6.88
CA ASP A 162 -10.37 11.49 6.36
C ASP A 162 -10.29 10.10 6.99
N ASP A 163 -11.20 9.87 7.95
CA ASP A 163 -11.21 8.72 8.83
C ASP A 163 -11.38 7.37 8.11
N GLU A 164 -12.27 7.29 7.11
CA GLU A 164 -12.50 6.07 6.31
C GLU A 164 -11.24 5.72 5.53
N ARG A 165 -10.60 6.74 4.95
CA ARG A 165 -9.40 6.55 4.13
C ARG A 165 -8.20 6.17 4.98
N MET A 166 -8.07 6.77 6.15
CA MET A 166 -7.05 6.39 7.14
C MET A 166 -7.25 4.96 7.63
N ASP A 167 -8.49 4.52 7.89
CA ASP A 167 -8.78 3.14 8.30
C ASP A 167 -8.33 2.13 7.25
N PHE A 168 -8.60 2.40 5.97
CA PHE A 168 -8.13 1.54 4.89
C PHE A 168 -6.60 1.42 4.88
N VAL A 169 -5.89 2.56 4.97
CA VAL A 169 -4.41 2.52 4.94
C VAL A 169 -3.87 1.83 6.19
N ALA A 170 -4.50 2.04 7.35
CA ALA A 170 -4.12 1.37 8.59
C ALA A 170 -4.37 -0.15 8.52
N GLU A 171 -5.48 -0.59 7.94
CA GLU A 171 -5.74 -2.01 7.70
C GLU A 171 -4.74 -2.60 6.71
N LEU A 172 -4.43 -1.89 5.62
CA LEU A 172 -3.43 -2.30 4.65
C LEU A 172 -2.06 -2.45 5.31
N ALA A 173 -1.66 -1.49 6.14
CA ALA A 173 -0.43 -1.55 6.93
C ALA A 173 -0.38 -2.79 7.84
N ARG A 174 -1.49 -3.10 8.53
CA ARG A 174 -1.63 -4.31 9.33
C ARG A 174 -1.46 -5.58 8.50
N ARG A 175 -2.11 -5.67 7.34
CA ARG A 175 -2.02 -6.84 6.45
C ARG A 175 -0.59 -7.04 5.93
N TRP A 176 0.14 -5.98 5.59
CA TRP A 176 1.55 -6.06 5.22
C TRP A 176 2.45 -6.53 6.37
N ALA A 177 2.26 -5.98 7.57
CA ALA A 177 3.02 -6.39 8.75
C ALA A 177 2.72 -7.85 9.16
N GLU A 178 1.50 -8.33 8.93
CA GLU A 178 1.14 -9.75 9.12
C GLU A 178 1.76 -10.65 8.04
N LEU A 179 1.75 -10.23 6.78
CA LEU A 179 2.36 -10.99 5.68
C LEU A 179 3.85 -11.25 5.94
N ALA A 180 4.57 -10.25 6.48
CA ALA A 180 5.98 -10.38 6.83
C ALA A 180 6.21 -11.38 7.98
N ARG A 181 5.32 -11.43 8.97
CA ARG A 181 5.46 -12.30 10.16
C ARG A 181 4.94 -13.72 9.96
N LYS A 182 3.99 -13.92 9.04
CA LYS A 182 3.33 -15.21 8.86
C LYS A 182 4.28 -16.25 8.26
N PRO A 183 4.36 -17.49 8.78
CA PRO A 183 5.12 -18.57 8.15
C PRO A 183 4.57 -18.89 6.75
N ASN A 184 5.44 -19.24 5.80
CA ASN A 184 5.03 -19.55 4.42
C ASN A 184 3.99 -20.67 4.33
N ALA A 185 4.09 -21.69 5.20
CA ALA A 185 3.16 -22.82 5.26
C ALA A 185 1.72 -22.41 5.59
N GLU A 186 1.52 -21.25 6.22
CA GLU A 186 0.20 -20.74 6.59
C GLU A 186 -0.31 -19.63 5.64
N LYS A 187 0.53 -19.18 4.70
CA LYS A 187 0.15 -18.15 3.72
C LYS A 187 -0.78 -18.76 2.67
N ARG A 188 -1.92 -18.08 2.46
CA ARG A 188 -2.87 -18.39 1.39
C ARG A 188 -2.70 -17.34 0.30
N VAL A 189 -2.32 -17.77 -0.90
CA VAL A 189 -2.02 -16.89 -2.04
C VAL A 189 -3.01 -17.18 -3.15
N ALA A 190 -3.65 -16.13 -3.68
CA ALA A 190 -4.47 -16.21 -4.88
C ALA A 190 -3.65 -15.73 -6.08
N LEU A 191 -3.59 -16.55 -7.14
CA LEU A 191 -3.04 -16.15 -8.43
C LEU A 191 -4.19 -15.90 -9.40
N VAL A 192 -4.44 -14.63 -9.72
CA VAL A 192 -5.58 -14.23 -10.55
C VAL A 192 -5.11 -14.07 -12.00
N LEU A 193 -5.71 -14.84 -12.92
CA LEU A 193 -5.39 -14.78 -14.35
C LEU A 193 -6.43 -13.91 -15.08
N ALA A 194 -5.94 -13.00 -15.92
CA ALA A 194 -6.82 -12.18 -16.75
C ALA A 194 -7.56 -13.03 -17.79
N ASN A 195 -8.84 -12.76 -17.97
CA ASN A 195 -9.68 -13.37 -19.00
C ASN A 195 -10.45 -12.26 -19.73
N TYR A 196 -9.80 -11.67 -20.74
CA TYR A 196 -10.39 -10.64 -21.59
C TYR A 196 -10.02 -10.82 -23.07
N PRO A 197 -11.01 -10.80 -24.00
CA PRO A 197 -12.46 -10.90 -23.74
C PRO A 197 -12.82 -12.22 -23.05
N THR A 198 -13.99 -12.29 -22.39
CA THR A 198 -14.41 -13.32 -21.40
C THR A 198 -14.64 -14.74 -21.95
N ARG A 199 -14.01 -15.09 -23.07
CA ARG A 199 -14.11 -16.43 -23.67
C ARG A 199 -13.03 -17.34 -23.10
N ASP A 200 -13.36 -18.59 -22.91
CA ASP A 200 -12.44 -19.62 -22.43
C ASP A 200 -11.12 -19.71 -23.23
N GLY A 201 -11.16 -19.50 -24.55
CA GLY A 201 -9.97 -19.45 -25.39
C GLY A 201 -9.00 -18.28 -25.10
N ARG A 202 -9.32 -17.40 -24.15
CA ARG A 202 -8.55 -16.20 -23.76
C ARG A 202 -8.19 -16.20 -22.28
N ILE A 203 -8.36 -17.32 -21.55
CA ILE A 203 -7.87 -17.44 -20.17
C ILE A 203 -6.36 -17.25 -20.14
N GLY A 204 -5.89 -16.42 -19.20
CA GLY A 204 -4.48 -16.12 -19.05
C GLY A 204 -3.94 -15.25 -20.18
N ASN A 205 -4.75 -14.39 -20.79
CA ASN A 205 -4.27 -13.48 -21.82
C ASN A 205 -3.23 -12.50 -21.23
N GLY A 206 -1.97 -12.65 -21.62
CA GLY A 206 -0.84 -11.81 -21.22
C GLY A 206 -0.02 -11.42 -22.44
N VAL A 207 0.13 -10.12 -22.71
CA VAL A 207 0.87 -9.64 -23.89
C VAL A 207 2.35 -9.97 -23.74
N GLY A 208 2.88 -10.78 -24.65
CA GLY A 208 4.31 -11.15 -24.65
C GLY A 208 4.72 -12.16 -23.57
N LEU A 209 3.77 -12.78 -22.86
CA LEU A 209 4.03 -13.73 -21.79
C LEU A 209 3.32 -15.07 -22.06
N ASP A 210 4.03 -16.18 -21.89
CA ASP A 210 3.40 -17.50 -21.75
C ASP A 210 2.82 -17.60 -20.33
N THR A 211 1.64 -17.02 -20.13
CA THR A 211 0.97 -16.96 -18.82
C THR A 211 0.75 -18.34 -18.19
N PRO A 212 0.32 -19.38 -18.92
CA PRO A 212 0.21 -20.73 -18.36
C PRO A 212 1.53 -21.27 -17.80
N ALA A 213 2.62 -21.15 -18.57
CA ALA A 213 3.94 -21.61 -18.11
C ALA A 213 4.46 -20.75 -16.95
N ALA A 214 4.29 -19.43 -17.01
CA ALA A 214 4.69 -18.50 -15.96
C ALA A 214 3.95 -18.77 -14.63
N ALA A 215 2.63 -18.97 -14.70
CA ALA A 215 1.81 -19.31 -13.53
C ALA A 215 2.29 -20.62 -12.88
N LEU A 216 2.55 -21.65 -13.69
CA LEU A 216 3.05 -22.93 -13.17
C LEU A 216 4.46 -22.78 -12.55
N ASN A 217 5.32 -21.93 -13.12
CA ASN A 217 6.64 -21.64 -12.55
C ASN A 217 6.53 -20.91 -11.20
N ILE A 218 5.61 -19.95 -11.06
CA ILE A 218 5.32 -19.30 -9.77
C ILE A 218 4.86 -20.34 -8.75
N LEU A 219 3.92 -21.21 -9.10
CA LEU A 219 3.41 -22.24 -8.19
C LEU A 219 4.50 -23.23 -7.74
N ARG A 220 5.38 -23.64 -8.67
CA ARG A 220 6.55 -24.48 -8.35
C ARG A 220 7.51 -23.78 -7.39
N ALA A 221 7.79 -22.49 -7.63
CA ALA A 221 8.65 -21.69 -6.76
C ALA A 221 8.02 -21.53 -5.36
N LEU A 222 6.72 -21.26 -5.26
CA LEU A 222 6.00 -21.20 -3.98
C LEU A 222 6.10 -22.53 -3.23
N ARG A 223 5.86 -23.67 -3.90
CA ARG A 223 6.02 -24.99 -3.28
C ARG A 223 7.43 -25.22 -2.74
N GLN A 224 8.47 -24.85 -3.51
CA GLN A 224 9.87 -24.94 -3.07
C GLN A 224 10.16 -24.08 -1.84
N GLN A 225 9.46 -22.96 -1.67
CA GLN A 225 9.57 -22.06 -0.52
C GLN A 225 8.67 -22.47 0.67
N GLY A 226 8.07 -23.66 0.62
CA GLY A 226 7.27 -24.23 1.72
C GLY A 226 5.84 -23.71 1.82
N TYR A 227 5.30 -23.12 0.75
CA TYR A 227 3.87 -22.79 0.68
C TYR A 227 3.03 -24.06 0.47
N PRO A 228 1.77 -24.09 0.97
CA PRO A 228 0.89 -25.26 0.85
C PRO A 228 0.34 -25.40 -0.57
N VAL A 229 1.18 -25.88 -1.49
CA VAL A 229 0.86 -26.04 -2.91
C VAL A 229 1.06 -27.51 -3.31
N ASP A 230 -0.06 -28.20 -3.51
CA ASP A 230 -0.11 -29.61 -3.90
C ASP A 230 -0.75 -29.81 -5.27
N GLY A 231 -0.67 -31.03 -5.81
CA GLY A 231 -1.40 -31.41 -7.02
C GLY A 231 -1.00 -30.66 -8.30
N LEU A 232 0.22 -30.12 -8.37
CA LEU A 232 0.63 -29.31 -9.52
C LEU A 232 0.61 -30.09 -10.84
N PRO A 233 0.04 -29.52 -11.92
CA PRO A 233 -0.01 -30.15 -13.22
C PRO A 233 1.38 -30.27 -13.85
N ALA A 234 1.50 -31.19 -14.81
CA ALA A 234 2.76 -31.44 -15.52
C ALA A 234 3.17 -30.27 -16.45
N SER A 235 2.20 -29.54 -17.00
CA SER A 235 2.42 -28.46 -17.97
C SER A 235 1.47 -27.28 -17.77
N GLY A 236 1.81 -26.12 -18.34
CA GLY A 236 0.93 -24.96 -18.38
C GLY A 236 -0.39 -25.25 -19.11
N THR A 237 -0.34 -26.04 -20.19
CA THR A 237 -1.55 -26.49 -20.89
C THR A 237 -2.49 -27.27 -19.98
N GLU A 238 -1.94 -28.18 -19.17
CA GLU A 238 -2.70 -28.97 -18.22
C GLU A 238 -3.27 -28.09 -17.09
N LEU A 239 -2.53 -27.06 -16.65
CA LEU A 239 -3.04 -26.05 -15.71
C LEU A 239 -4.29 -25.34 -16.26
N ILE A 240 -4.23 -24.85 -17.50
CA ILE A 240 -5.38 -24.18 -18.12
C ILE A 240 -6.54 -25.14 -18.33
N ARG A 241 -6.27 -26.38 -18.72
CA ARG A 241 -7.30 -27.42 -18.86
C ARG A 241 -8.02 -27.68 -17.54
N GLN A 242 -7.29 -27.72 -16.42
CA GLN A 242 -7.88 -27.87 -15.09
C GLN A 242 -8.73 -26.64 -14.71
N LEU A 243 -8.25 -25.42 -14.98
CA LEU A 243 -9.02 -24.20 -14.73
C LEU A 243 -10.31 -24.13 -15.54
N LEU A 244 -10.26 -24.53 -16.82
CA LEU A 244 -11.43 -24.59 -17.71
C LEU A 244 -12.46 -25.63 -17.28
N GLY A 245 -12.06 -26.63 -16.50
CA GLY A 245 -12.96 -27.61 -15.90
C GLY A 245 -13.84 -27.05 -14.78
N GLY A 246 -13.54 -25.85 -14.27
CA GLY A 246 -14.33 -25.15 -13.25
C GLY A 246 -15.00 -23.87 -13.78
N VAL A 247 -15.68 -23.16 -12.90
CA VAL A 247 -16.30 -21.86 -13.19
C VAL A 247 -15.26 -20.88 -13.79
N SER A 248 -15.59 -20.33 -14.95
CA SER A 248 -14.81 -19.29 -15.65
C SER A 248 -15.66 -18.04 -15.87
N ASN A 249 -15.12 -17.04 -16.56
CA ASN A 249 -15.88 -15.84 -16.95
C ASN A 249 -16.77 -16.07 -18.18
N ASP A 250 -16.84 -17.29 -18.71
CA ASP A 250 -17.77 -17.66 -19.78
C ASP A 250 -19.17 -17.87 -19.19
N LEU A 251 -19.98 -16.81 -19.27
CA LEU A 251 -21.29 -16.74 -18.64
C LEU A 251 -22.30 -17.73 -19.24
N GLU A 252 -22.11 -18.20 -20.48
CA GLU A 252 -23.03 -19.13 -21.15
C GLU A 252 -23.00 -20.54 -20.55
N HIS A 253 -21.94 -20.87 -19.82
CA HIS A 253 -21.70 -22.22 -19.30
C HIS A 253 -21.51 -22.27 -17.78
N LEU A 254 -21.76 -21.16 -17.06
CA LEU A 254 -21.58 -21.06 -15.62
C LEU A 254 -22.31 -22.16 -14.83
N ASP A 255 -23.61 -22.35 -15.10
CA ASP A 255 -24.47 -23.28 -14.36
C ASP A 255 -24.10 -24.75 -14.60
N LEU A 256 -23.29 -25.03 -15.61
CA LEU A 256 -22.87 -26.38 -15.98
C LEU A 256 -21.52 -26.77 -15.38
N ARG A 257 -20.80 -25.83 -14.74
CA ARG A 257 -19.43 -26.06 -14.25
C ARG A 257 -19.39 -26.18 -12.74
N PRO A 258 -18.58 -27.12 -12.20
CA PRO A 258 -18.40 -27.24 -10.77
C PRO A 258 -17.67 -26.01 -10.21
N CYS A 259 -18.16 -25.51 -9.06
CA CYS A 259 -17.48 -24.50 -8.27
C CYS A 259 -16.55 -25.19 -7.26
N ALA A 260 -15.24 -24.99 -7.40
CA ALA A 260 -14.25 -25.59 -6.49
C ALA A 260 -14.19 -24.87 -5.15
N GLN A 261 -14.34 -23.55 -5.15
CA GLN A 261 -14.30 -22.72 -3.96
C GLN A 261 -15.09 -21.44 -4.19
N SER A 262 -15.90 -21.04 -3.20
CA SER A 262 -16.57 -19.75 -3.17
C SER A 262 -16.06 -18.91 -1.99
N LEU A 263 -16.05 -17.60 -2.17
CA LEU A 263 -15.84 -16.64 -1.10
C LEU A 263 -17.18 -15.95 -0.84
N ALA A 264 -17.57 -15.83 0.42
CA ALA A 264 -18.68 -14.96 0.79
C ALA A 264 -18.27 -13.51 0.50
N LEU A 265 -19.13 -12.78 -0.19
CA LEU A 265 -19.00 -11.33 -0.39
C LEU A 265 -19.50 -10.57 0.84
#